data_AF-R0IWV6-F1
#
_entry.id   AF-R0IWV6-F1
#
_cell.length_a   1.000
_cell.length_b   1.000
_cell.length_c   1.000
_cell.angle_alpha   90.00
_cell.angle_beta   90.00
_cell.angle_gamma   90.00
#
_symmetry.space_group_name_H-M   'P 1'
#
loop_
_entity.id
_entity.type
_entity.pdbx_description
1 polymer ?
#
loop_
_entity_poly.entity_id
_entity_poly.type
_entity_poly.pdbx_seq_one_letter_code
_entity_poly.pdbx_strand_id
1 'polypeptide(L)'
;MSSSHRLSIHPLVLRTTPGHNDTLPETAMSIPEASSELIKTTTAKRATCRKYSTFASARLRIAVVTAHFGEHKEHYEMVRQTHLLHALVHGTEVRVMWDPIVDDLWNKPAFILELLMREMVKPEKERLEWIQWVDRDTLVLDQCRPISSFLPPEETRSNPGWYRDDRTKQVHPNTTNLHYILDTDQFTHETRYIPEHRLNAYGEGGAPLFEERQDTEGLQEGSARRGGYLVHFARHGHKGEAIREWTGMLGRLGDVWKEKKVPRDVSPGIEAFWANLGYAR
;
A
#
# COMPACT_ATOMS: atom_id res chain seq x y z
N MET A 1 16.27 18.29 -38.52
CA MET A 1 16.99 18.45 -37.23
C MET A 1 16.04 18.05 -36.12
N SER A 2 16.16 16.80 -35.65
CA SER A 2 15.24 16.20 -34.68
C SER A 2 15.88 16.22 -33.30
N SER A 3 15.26 16.94 -32.36
CA SER A 3 15.69 17.02 -30.96
C SER A 3 15.09 15.85 -30.19
N SER A 4 15.92 14.86 -29.87
CA SER A 4 15.58 13.74 -29.01
C SER A 4 15.73 14.17 -27.55
N HIS A 5 14.60 14.38 -26.86
CA HIS A 5 14.58 14.56 -25.41
C HIS A 5 14.84 13.21 -24.73
N ARG A 6 16.06 13.02 -24.20
CA ARG A 6 16.37 11.93 -23.28
C ARG A 6 15.65 12.15 -21.95
N LEU A 7 14.68 11.29 -21.65
CA LEU A 7 14.10 11.13 -20.32
C LEU A 7 15.19 10.64 -19.36
N SER A 8 15.54 11.47 -18.39
CA SER A 8 16.42 11.12 -17.26
C SER A 8 15.70 10.13 -16.37
N ILE A 9 16.16 8.87 -16.40
CA ILE A 9 15.79 7.85 -15.42
C ILE A 9 16.64 8.18 -14.20
N HIS A 10 16.01 8.69 -13.12
CA HIS A 10 16.69 8.74 -11.82
C HIS A 10 17.13 7.32 -11.48
N PRO A 11 18.43 7.07 -11.29
CA PRO A 11 18.89 5.76 -10.88
C PRO A 11 18.33 5.49 -9.49
N LEU A 12 17.69 4.33 -9.32
CA LEU A 12 17.57 3.72 -8.00
C LEU A 12 18.97 3.79 -7.38
N VAL A 13 19.06 4.34 -6.18
CA VAL A 13 20.30 4.34 -5.38
C VAL A 13 20.58 2.89 -5.00
N LEU A 14 21.28 2.16 -5.88
CA LEU A 14 21.97 0.93 -5.55
C LEU A 14 23.20 1.35 -4.74
N ARG A 15 23.11 1.31 -3.40
CA ARG A 15 24.30 1.44 -2.56
C ARG A 15 25.09 0.14 -2.65
N THR A 16 26.24 0.20 -3.30
CA THR A 16 27.36 -0.69 -3.02
C THR A 16 28.13 -0.09 -1.84
N THR A 17 28.30 -0.82 -0.75
CA THR A 17 29.10 -0.37 0.40
C THR A 17 30.46 -1.08 0.41
N PRO A 18 31.60 -0.36 0.39
CA PRO A 18 32.83 -0.79 1.02
C PRO A 18 32.88 -0.29 2.47
N GLY A 19 33.37 -1.15 3.37
CA GLY A 19 33.17 -1.02 4.81
C GLY A 19 33.87 0.14 5.51
N HIS A 20 33.26 0.59 6.61
CA HIS A 20 33.96 1.01 7.82
C HIS A 20 33.00 0.96 9.02
N ASN A 21 33.56 0.56 10.16
CA ASN A 21 32.89 0.30 11.43
C ASN A 21 32.36 1.58 12.09
N ASP A 22 31.14 1.47 12.63
CA ASP A 22 30.54 2.16 13.81
C ASP A 22 29.11 2.60 13.52
N THR A 23 28.15 1.66 13.60
CA THR A 23 26.73 1.97 13.60
C THR A 23 25.94 0.94 14.41
N LEU A 24 24.96 1.45 15.18
CA LEU A 24 23.82 0.69 15.72
C LEU A 24 23.35 -0.36 14.71
N PRO A 25 22.95 -1.57 15.15
CA PRO A 25 22.77 -2.69 14.25
C PRO A 25 21.73 -2.34 13.17
N GLU A 26 22.22 -2.27 11.94
CA GLU A 26 21.49 -1.99 10.70
C GLU A 26 20.49 -3.13 10.35
N THR A 27 20.27 -4.08 11.27
CA THR A 27 19.72 -5.41 10.99
C THR A 27 18.20 -5.47 10.99
N ALA A 28 17.50 -4.58 11.69
CA ALA A 28 16.04 -4.67 11.76
C ALA A 28 15.32 -4.20 10.48
N MET A 29 15.95 -3.36 9.64
CA MET A 29 15.30 -2.69 8.51
C MET A 29 16.19 -2.71 7.26
N SER A 30 15.89 -3.62 6.33
CA SER A 30 16.59 -3.68 5.05
C SER A 30 15.68 -3.27 3.88
N ILE A 31 16.28 -2.63 2.88
CA ILE A 31 15.65 -2.44 1.56
C ILE A 31 15.82 -3.76 0.82
N PRO A 32 14.75 -4.44 0.39
CA PRO A 32 14.89 -5.72 -0.27
C PRO A 32 15.56 -5.56 -1.64
N GLU A 33 16.51 -6.45 -1.96
CA GLU A 33 17.14 -6.49 -3.28
C GLU A 33 16.15 -7.01 -4.33
N ALA A 34 16.08 -6.34 -5.49
CA ALA A 34 15.21 -6.75 -6.59
C ALA A 34 15.93 -7.72 -7.52
N SER A 35 15.35 -8.90 -7.74
CA SER A 35 15.89 -9.86 -8.70
C SER A 35 15.78 -9.35 -10.15
N SER A 36 16.62 -9.87 -11.05
CA SER A 36 16.58 -9.52 -12.47
C SER A 36 15.22 -9.84 -13.11
N GLU A 37 14.56 -10.91 -12.67
CA GLU A 37 13.23 -11.29 -13.14
C GLU A 37 12.13 -10.33 -12.66
N LEU A 38 12.24 -9.86 -11.41
CA LEU A 38 11.36 -8.85 -10.86
C LEU A 38 11.50 -7.51 -11.62
N ILE A 39 12.72 -7.13 -12.01
CA ILE A 39 12.99 -5.92 -12.80
C ILE A 39 12.33 -6.00 -14.19
N LYS A 40 12.44 -7.15 -14.87
CA LYS A 40 11.78 -7.37 -16.17
C LYS A 40 10.25 -7.28 -16.03
N THR A 41 9.71 -7.99 -15.04
CA THR A 41 8.26 -8.00 -14.74
C THR A 41 7.76 -6.59 -14.43
N THR A 42 8.49 -5.84 -13.61
CA THR A 42 8.20 -4.43 -13.31
C THR A 42 8.16 -3.59 -14.57
N THR A 43 9.14 -3.73 -15.46
CA THR A 43 9.23 -2.92 -16.68
C THR A 43 8.02 -3.14 -17.58
N ALA A 44 7.65 -4.40 -17.81
CA ALA A 44 6.46 -4.77 -18.58
C ALA A 44 5.16 -4.28 -17.93
N LYS A 45 5.06 -4.46 -16.60
CA LYS A 45 3.88 -4.02 -15.84
C LYS A 45 3.73 -2.51 -15.86
N ARG A 46 4.81 -1.75 -15.65
CA ARG A 46 4.81 -0.28 -15.71
C ARG A 46 4.39 0.25 -17.07
N ALA A 47 4.83 -0.40 -18.16
CA ALA A 47 4.39 -0.04 -19.51
C ALA A 47 2.88 -0.29 -19.71
N THR A 48 2.37 -1.40 -19.16
CA THR A 48 0.93 -1.72 -19.18
C THR A 48 0.13 -0.70 -18.39
N CYS A 49 0.53 -0.38 -17.15
CA CYS A 49 -0.17 0.58 -16.31
C CYS A 49 -0.20 1.97 -16.95
N ARG A 50 0.92 2.45 -17.50
CA ARG A 50 0.97 3.75 -18.20
C ARG A 50 0.02 3.83 -19.40
N LYS A 51 -0.24 2.70 -20.06
CA LYS A 51 -1.09 2.67 -21.25
C LYS A 51 -2.58 2.52 -20.93
N TYR A 52 -2.92 1.74 -19.90
CA TYR A 52 -4.30 1.32 -19.67
C TYR A 52 -4.91 1.80 -18.35
N SER A 53 -4.11 2.15 -17.34
CA SER A 53 -4.64 2.67 -16.08
C SER A 53 -4.97 4.16 -16.18
N THR A 54 -6.03 4.58 -15.50
CA THR A 54 -6.52 5.97 -15.51
C THR A 54 -5.95 6.82 -14.38
N PHE A 55 -5.04 6.26 -13.57
CA PHE A 55 -4.59 6.90 -12.35
C PHE A 55 -3.45 7.87 -12.60
N ALA A 56 -3.60 9.10 -12.08
CA ALA A 56 -2.48 10.01 -11.92
C ALA A 56 -1.58 9.52 -10.79
N SER A 57 -0.28 9.44 -11.03
CA SER A 57 0.72 9.19 -10.00
C SER A 57 1.20 10.55 -9.47
N ALA A 58 0.73 10.93 -8.28
CA ALA A 58 1.30 12.08 -7.57
C ALA A 58 2.70 11.72 -7.04
N ARG A 59 3.62 12.68 -7.04
CA ARG A 59 5.02 12.48 -6.61
C ARG A 59 5.14 12.58 -5.09
N LEU A 60 4.48 11.67 -4.40
CA LEU A 60 4.51 11.57 -2.94
C LEU A 60 5.62 10.61 -2.50
N ARG A 61 6.36 10.97 -1.44
CA ARG A 61 7.32 10.07 -0.77
C ARG A 61 6.56 9.15 0.17
N ILE A 62 6.17 7.99 -0.35
CA ILE A 62 5.39 6.97 0.38
C ILE A 62 6.26 5.75 0.64
N ALA A 63 6.20 5.22 1.87
CA ALA A 63 6.71 3.91 2.20
C ALA A 63 5.59 2.94 2.56
N VAL A 64 5.63 1.75 1.99
CA VAL A 64 4.89 0.58 2.47
C VAL A 64 5.72 -0.08 3.57
N VAL A 65 5.11 -0.29 4.73
CA VAL A 65 5.78 -0.79 5.93
C VAL A 65 5.11 -2.09 6.36
N THR A 66 5.91 -3.12 6.60
CA THR A 66 5.41 -4.42 7.06
C THR A 66 6.38 -5.09 8.04
N ALA A 67 5.92 -6.13 8.72
CA ALA A 67 6.72 -6.92 9.64
C ALA A 67 6.77 -8.38 9.20
N HIS A 68 7.99 -8.91 9.08
CA HIS A 68 8.26 -10.23 8.53
C HIS A 68 9.25 -11.00 9.41
N PHE A 69 8.89 -11.16 10.68
CA PHE A 69 9.68 -11.94 11.64
C PHE A 69 9.05 -13.32 11.91
N GLY A 70 9.86 -14.22 12.46
CA GLY A 70 9.50 -15.60 12.76
C GLY A 70 9.89 -16.59 11.65
N GLU A 71 9.25 -17.75 11.64
CA GLU A 71 9.55 -18.80 10.65
C GLU A 71 9.34 -18.31 9.21
N HIS A 72 10.32 -18.58 8.36
CA HIS A 72 10.21 -18.34 6.93
C HIS A 72 9.13 -19.25 6.33
N LYS A 73 8.05 -18.65 5.81
CA LYS A 73 6.97 -19.37 5.13
C LYS A 73 6.79 -18.82 3.73
N GLU A 74 6.82 -19.73 2.76
CA GLU A 74 6.72 -19.44 1.32
C GLU A 74 5.57 -18.50 0.96
N HIS A 75 4.38 -18.69 1.56
CA HIS A 75 3.22 -17.86 1.25
C HIS A 75 3.41 -16.39 1.68
N TYR A 76 4.14 -16.11 2.75
CA TYR A 76 4.44 -14.73 3.12
C TYR A 76 5.46 -14.10 2.18
N GLU A 77 6.40 -14.89 1.67
CA GLU A 77 7.31 -14.44 0.61
C GLU A 77 6.52 -14.09 -0.68
N MET A 78 5.53 -14.89 -1.07
CA MET A 78 4.62 -14.55 -2.18
C MET A 78 3.93 -13.21 -1.96
N VAL A 79 3.41 -12.96 -0.75
CA VAL A 79 2.81 -11.67 -0.39
C VAL A 79 3.80 -10.53 -0.56
N ARG A 80 5.01 -10.68 0.00
CA ARG A 80 6.07 -9.67 -0.06
C ARG A 80 6.45 -9.33 -1.51
N GLN A 81 6.52 -10.32 -2.39
CA GLN A 81 6.79 -10.11 -3.81
C GLN A 81 5.73 -9.24 -4.50
N THR A 82 4.45 -9.35 -4.12
CA THR A 82 3.41 -8.48 -4.68
C THR A 82 3.60 -7.01 -4.29
N HIS A 83 4.04 -6.73 -3.06
CA HIS A 83 4.36 -5.38 -2.60
C HIS A 83 5.63 -4.84 -3.25
N LEU A 84 6.67 -5.65 -3.40
CA LEU A 84 7.88 -5.24 -4.11
C LEU A 84 7.60 -4.87 -5.57
N LEU A 85 6.84 -5.71 -6.27
CA LEU A 85 6.44 -5.41 -7.65
C LEU A 85 5.69 -4.07 -7.72
N HIS A 86 4.71 -3.88 -6.84
CA HIS A 86 3.92 -2.64 -6.79
C HIS A 86 4.81 -1.42 -6.53
N ALA A 87 5.69 -1.53 -5.54
CA ALA A 87 6.61 -0.47 -5.18
C ALA A 87 7.55 -0.10 -6.32
N LEU A 88 8.09 -1.08 -7.05
CA LEU A 88 8.95 -0.83 -8.21
C LEU A 88 8.18 -0.22 -9.40
N VAL A 89 6.90 -0.57 -9.59
CA VAL A 89 6.05 0.02 -10.64
C VAL A 89 5.82 1.51 -10.39
N HIS A 90 5.55 1.87 -9.13
CA HIS A 90 5.14 3.23 -8.73
C HIS A 90 6.27 4.09 -8.17
N GLY A 91 7.43 3.50 -7.87
CA GLY A 91 8.56 4.19 -7.25
C GLY A 91 8.36 4.51 -5.77
N THR A 92 7.61 3.68 -5.04
CA THR A 92 7.49 3.77 -3.58
C THR A 92 8.55 2.92 -2.89
N GLU A 93 8.76 3.14 -1.60
CA GLU A 93 9.69 2.34 -0.79
C GLU A 93 8.98 1.19 -0.07
N VAL A 94 9.68 0.08 0.17
CA VAL A 94 9.23 -0.99 1.06
C VAL A 94 10.19 -1.08 2.26
N ARG A 95 9.66 -0.95 3.47
CA ARG A 95 10.39 -1.10 4.73
C ARG A 95 9.87 -2.34 5.45
N VAL A 96 10.76 -3.28 5.71
CA VAL A 96 10.42 -4.54 6.37
C VAL A 96 11.12 -4.61 7.72
N MET A 97 10.35 -4.88 8.78
CA MET A 97 10.89 -5.26 10.08
C MET A 97 11.15 -6.76 10.10
N TRP A 98 12.41 -7.16 10.08
CA TRP A 98 12.81 -8.57 10.05
C TRP A 98 12.96 -9.18 11.45
N ASP A 99 13.32 -8.36 12.42
CA ASP A 99 13.52 -8.76 13.81
C ASP A 99 12.49 -8.04 14.70
N PRO A 100 11.86 -8.73 15.67
CA PRO A 100 10.96 -8.08 16.60
C PRO A 100 11.73 -7.09 17.48
N ILE A 101 11.16 -5.91 17.71
CA ILE A 101 11.70 -4.87 18.60
C ILE A 101 11.24 -5.10 20.04
N VAL A 102 10.00 -5.56 20.19
CA VAL A 102 9.31 -5.83 21.46
C VAL A 102 8.52 -7.12 21.36
N ASP A 103 7.88 -7.55 22.44
CA ASP A 103 7.06 -8.76 22.42
C ASP A 103 5.72 -8.56 21.70
N ASP A 104 5.35 -9.59 20.93
CA ASP A 104 4.01 -9.81 20.39
C ASP A 104 3.41 -8.62 19.57
N LEU A 105 2.17 -8.22 19.86
CA LEU A 105 1.37 -7.27 19.07
C LEU A 105 1.90 -5.82 19.10
N TRP A 106 2.87 -5.51 19.97
CA TRP A 106 3.42 -4.16 20.13
C TRP A 106 4.50 -3.80 19.12
N ASN A 107 4.91 -4.76 18.28
CA ASN A 107 5.93 -4.54 17.26
C ASN A 107 5.51 -3.50 16.21
N LYS A 108 4.23 -3.47 15.80
CA LYS A 108 3.71 -2.50 14.83
C LYS A 108 3.90 -1.04 15.31
N PRO A 109 3.37 -0.63 16.48
CA PRO A 109 3.59 0.74 16.97
C PRO A 109 5.07 1.03 17.26
N ALA A 110 5.84 0.06 17.77
CA ALA A 110 7.27 0.25 18.02
C ALA A 110 8.06 0.56 16.72
N PHE A 111 7.79 -0.19 15.65
CA PHE A 111 8.48 0.00 14.37
C PHE A 111 8.06 1.29 13.67
N ILE A 112 6.78 1.65 13.71
CA ILE A 112 6.30 2.93 13.17
C ILE A 112 6.97 4.08 13.92
N LEU A 113 7.08 4.01 15.25
CA LEU A 113 7.76 5.04 16.03
C LEU A 113 9.26 5.15 15.68
N GLU A 114 9.96 4.01 15.52
CA GLU A 114 11.35 3.98 15.07
C GLU A 114 11.52 4.65 13.70
N LEU A 115 10.63 4.35 12.75
CA LEU A 115 10.62 4.99 11.42
C LEU A 115 10.39 6.49 11.52
N LEU A 116 9.41 6.94 12.31
CA LEU A 116 9.12 8.36 12.50
C LEU A 116 10.34 9.10 13.06
N MET A 117 11.03 8.54 14.06
CA MET A 117 12.26 9.13 14.60
C MET A 117 13.36 9.25 13.54
N ARG A 118 13.53 8.24 12.69
CA ARG A 118 14.48 8.27 11.57
C ARG A 118 14.12 9.29 10.49
N GLU A 119 12.83 9.51 10.21
CA GLU A 119 12.42 10.55 9.27
C GLU A 119 12.60 11.94 9.87
N MET A 120 12.36 12.14 11.17
CA MET A 120 12.51 13.43 11.83
C MET A 120 13.94 13.98 11.81
N VAL A 121 14.96 13.10 11.78
CA VAL A 121 16.37 13.53 11.65
C VAL A 121 16.77 13.94 10.23
N LYS A 122 15.97 13.59 9.21
CA LYS A 122 16.23 14.00 7.82
C LYS A 122 15.75 15.45 7.57
N PRO A 123 16.31 16.15 6.57
CA PRO A 123 15.72 17.39 6.06
C PRO A 123 14.28 17.16 5.58
N GLU A 124 13.39 18.13 5.82
CA GLU A 124 11.94 18.02 5.50
C GLU A 124 11.65 17.51 4.08
N LYS A 125 12.38 18.04 3.08
CA LYS A 125 12.25 17.66 1.67
C LYS A 125 12.62 16.20 1.36
N GLU A 126 13.32 15.53 2.27
CA GLU A 126 13.78 14.14 2.15
C GLU A 126 12.97 13.18 3.02
N ARG A 127 12.10 13.69 3.90
CA ARG A 127 11.25 12.87 4.78
C ARG A 127 10.18 12.15 3.98
N LEU A 128 9.87 10.93 4.37
CA LEU A 128 8.61 10.30 3.99
C LEU A 128 7.45 11.21 4.38
N GLU A 129 6.47 11.29 3.49
CA GLU A 129 5.25 12.06 3.68
C GLU A 129 4.12 11.17 4.16
N TRP A 130 4.13 9.90 3.75
CA TRP A 130 3.14 8.91 4.13
C TRP A 130 3.79 7.57 4.43
N ILE A 131 3.29 6.92 5.47
CA ILE A 131 3.59 5.54 5.82
C ILE A 131 2.29 4.74 5.67
N GLN A 132 2.31 3.72 4.82
CA GLN A 132 1.24 2.74 4.76
C GLN A 132 1.69 1.46 5.45
N TRP A 133 1.13 1.16 6.61
CA TRP A 133 1.30 -0.15 7.21
C TRP A 133 0.45 -1.20 6.47
N VAL A 134 1.05 -2.35 6.17
CA VAL A 134 0.36 -3.54 5.66
C VAL A 134 0.75 -4.76 6.48
N ASP A 135 -0.25 -5.57 6.85
CA ASP A 135 0.01 -6.84 7.53
C ASP A 135 0.65 -7.84 6.55
N ARG A 136 1.49 -8.74 7.08
CA ARG A 136 2.32 -9.66 6.26
C ARG A 136 1.51 -10.63 5.39
N ASP A 137 0.20 -10.69 5.62
CA ASP A 137 -0.81 -11.50 4.95
C ASP A 137 -1.80 -10.63 4.17
N THR A 138 -1.32 -9.53 3.61
CA THR A 138 -2.10 -8.65 2.73
C THR A 138 -1.51 -8.65 1.33
N LEU A 139 -2.23 -9.17 0.33
CA LEU A 139 -1.79 -9.19 -1.08
C LEU A 139 -2.20 -7.90 -1.83
N VAL A 140 -1.36 -7.47 -2.76
CA VAL A 140 -1.73 -6.44 -3.74
C VAL A 140 -2.49 -7.06 -4.93
N LEU A 141 -3.74 -6.65 -5.10
CA LEU A 141 -4.62 -7.07 -6.21
C LEU A 141 -4.39 -6.23 -7.46
N ASP A 142 -4.30 -4.91 -7.31
CA ASP A 142 -4.17 -3.97 -8.42
C ASP A 142 -2.77 -3.32 -8.43
N GLN A 143 -1.91 -3.94 -9.21
CA GLN A 143 -0.53 -3.50 -9.44
C GLN A 143 -0.44 -2.17 -10.20
N CYS A 144 -1.52 -1.69 -10.85
CA CYS A 144 -1.52 -0.44 -11.60
C CYS A 144 -2.09 0.75 -10.83
N ARG A 145 -2.74 0.53 -9.69
CA ARG A 145 -3.28 1.60 -8.86
C ARG A 145 -2.22 2.14 -7.89
N PRO A 146 -1.76 3.39 -8.01
CA PRO A 146 -0.78 3.94 -7.07
C PRO A 146 -1.43 4.24 -5.71
N ILE A 147 -0.67 4.09 -4.61
CA ILE A 147 -1.14 4.44 -3.25
C ILE A 147 -1.56 5.92 -3.19
N SER A 148 -0.84 6.78 -3.91
CA SER A 148 -1.17 8.20 -3.98
C SER A 148 -2.56 8.50 -4.53
N SER A 149 -3.20 7.58 -5.26
CA SER A 149 -4.59 7.74 -5.72
C SER A 149 -5.62 7.70 -4.59
N PHE A 150 -5.24 7.23 -3.40
CA PHE A 150 -6.10 7.19 -2.21
C PHE A 150 -5.93 8.41 -1.29
N LEU A 151 -4.87 9.19 -1.50
CA LEU A 151 -4.45 10.28 -0.64
C LEU A 151 -5.05 11.63 -1.13
N PRO A 152 -5.09 12.66 -0.26
CA PRO A 152 -5.56 13.97 -0.68
C PRO A 152 -4.69 14.55 -1.82
N PRO A 153 -5.28 15.31 -2.77
CA PRO A 153 -4.55 15.97 -3.86
C PRO A 153 -3.41 16.88 -3.37
N GLU A 154 -2.26 16.84 -4.06
CA GLU A 154 -1.04 17.55 -3.67
C GLU A 154 -1.19 19.08 -3.63
N GLU A 155 -2.01 19.66 -4.51
CA GLU A 155 -2.16 21.10 -4.71
C GLU A 155 -2.82 21.84 -3.54
N THR A 156 -3.45 21.09 -2.62
CA THR A 156 -4.20 21.64 -1.48
C THR A 156 -3.40 21.72 -0.18
N ARG A 157 -2.14 21.26 -0.20
CA ARG A 157 -1.25 21.19 0.99
C ARG A 157 -0.86 22.54 1.57
N SER A 158 -1.05 23.62 0.82
CA SER A 158 -0.81 24.99 1.27
C SER A 158 -2.00 25.61 2.02
N ASN A 159 -3.11 24.90 2.20
CA ASN A 159 -4.28 25.41 2.91
C ASN A 159 -4.29 24.87 4.36
N PRO A 160 -4.14 25.72 5.40
CA PRO A 160 -4.13 25.31 6.81
C PRO A 160 -5.51 24.82 7.33
N GLY A 161 -6.46 24.56 6.44
CA GLY A 161 -7.84 24.20 6.73
C GLY A 161 -8.09 22.72 7.04
N TRP A 162 -7.16 22.03 7.71
CA TRP A 162 -7.40 20.69 8.30
C TRP A 162 -8.57 20.71 9.32
N TYR A 163 -8.97 21.90 9.75
CA TYR A 163 -10.17 22.23 10.50
C TYR A 163 -11.43 22.29 9.62
N ARG A 164 -11.99 21.14 9.26
CA ARG A 164 -13.41 21.11 8.90
C ARG A 164 -14.10 19.89 9.50
N ASP A 165 -14.87 20.17 10.56
CA ASP A 165 -15.77 19.24 11.26
C ASP A 165 -16.82 18.73 10.27
N ASP A 166 -16.74 17.44 9.93
CA ASP A 166 -17.85 16.75 9.28
C ASP A 166 -18.11 15.41 9.98
N ARG A 167 -19.12 15.43 10.84
CA ARG A 167 -19.56 14.32 11.68
C ARG A 167 -20.31 13.29 10.83
N THR A 168 -19.63 12.22 10.44
CA THR A 168 -20.26 10.91 10.21
C THR A 168 -19.46 9.81 10.90
N LYS A 169 -19.85 9.50 12.14
CA LYS A 169 -19.28 8.39 12.91
C LYS A 169 -19.84 7.07 12.39
N GLN A 170 -19.03 6.28 11.67
CA GLN A 170 -19.26 4.84 11.57
C GLN A 170 -18.46 4.18 12.69
N VAL A 171 -19.18 3.77 13.74
CA VAL A 171 -18.61 2.98 14.84
C VAL A 171 -18.45 1.55 14.33
N HIS A 172 -17.21 1.11 14.14
CA HIS A 172 -16.91 -0.31 13.94
C HIS A 172 -16.59 -0.94 15.30
N PRO A 173 -17.45 -1.83 15.82
CA PRO A 173 -17.11 -2.59 17.01
C PRO A 173 -16.10 -3.67 16.58
N ASN A 174 -14.91 -3.59 17.16
CA ASN A 174 -13.80 -4.56 17.09
C ASN A 174 -12.62 -4.15 16.19
N THR A 175 -11.77 -3.26 16.69
CA THR A 175 -10.31 -3.49 16.74
C THR A 175 -9.62 -2.45 17.65
N THR A 176 -9.07 -2.97 18.77
CA THR A 176 -7.91 -2.52 19.56
C THR A 176 -7.77 -1.05 20.02
N ASN A 177 -7.05 -0.87 21.14
CA ASN A 177 -6.79 0.37 21.88
C ASN A 177 -6.52 1.65 21.06
N LEU A 178 -6.09 1.53 19.80
CA LEU A 178 -5.85 2.68 18.93
C LEU A 178 -7.13 3.45 18.63
N HIS A 179 -8.29 2.81 18.45
CA HIS A 179 -9.53 3.55 18.18
C HIS A 179 -9.88 4.52 19.31
N TYR A 180 -9.69 4.11 20.57
CA TYR A 180 -9.89 4.98 21.72
C TYR A 180 -8.94 6.17 21.72
N ILE A 181 -7.69 6.00 21.28
CA ILE A 181 -6.70 7.09 21.19
C ILE A 181 -7.08 8.05 20.06
N LEU A 182 -7.45 7.52 18.89
CA LEU A 182 -7.82 8.34 17.72
C LEU A 182 -9.11 9.14 17.95
N ASP A 183 -9.98 8.68 18.85
CA ASP A 183 -11.20 9.38 19.25
C ASP A 183 -10.97 10.48 20.30
N THR A 184 -9.75 10.64 20.82
CA THR A 184 -9.44 11.74 21.75
C THR A 184 -9.37 13.08 21.02
N ASP A 185 -9.66 14.18 21.73
CA ASP A 185 -9.64 15.54 21.19
C ASP A 185 -8.30 15.90 20.51
N GLN A 186 -7.19 15.31 20.97
CA GLN A 186 -5.87 15.52 20.40
C GLN A 186 -5.72 14.97 18.98
N PHE A 187 -6.40 13.87 18.63
CA PHE A 187 -6.19 13.15 17.36
C PHE A 187 -7.42 13.10 16.46
N THR A 188 -8.60 13.39 16.99
CA THR A 188 -9.85 13.25 16.25
C THR A 188 -9.90 14.13 14.99
N HIS A 189 -9.32 15.33 15.06
CA HIS A 189 -9.27 16.26 13.92
C HIS A 189 -8.26 15.85 12.85
N GLU A 190 -7.23 15.09 13.24
CA GLU A 190 -6.16 14.58 12.37
C GLU A 190 -6.44 13.17 11.82
N THR A 191 -7.58 12.58 12.20
CA THR A 191 -7.97 11.22 11.79
C THR A 191 -9.07 11.27 10.75
N ARG A 192 -8.96 10.41 9.72
CA ARG A 192 -10.01 10.20 8.73
C ARG A 192 -10.28 8.72 8.55
N TYR A 193 -11.56 8.36 8.63
CA TYR A 193 -12.04 7.01 8.35
C TYR A 193 -12.45 6.91 6.88
N ILE A 194 -12.03 5.83 6.23
CA ILE A 194 -12.38 5.54 4.84
C ILE A 194 -13.05 4.16 4.77
N PRO A 195 -13.89 3.90 3.75
CA PRO A 195 -14.45 2.59 3.52
C PRO A 195 -13.37 1.50 3.46
N GLU A 196 -13.56 0.44 4.23
CA GLU A 196 -12.57 -0.63 4.45
C GLU A 196 -12.05 -1.22 3.14
N HIS A 197 -12.93 -1.48 2.18
CA HIS A 197 -12.61 -2.10 0.90
C HIS A 197 -11.60 -1.31 0.05
N ARG A 198 -11.33 -0.04 0.37
CA ARG A 198 -10.35 0.79 -0.36
C ARG A 198 -8.91 0.33 -0.07
N LEU A 199 -8.60 -0.01 1.19
CA LEU A 199 -7.25 -0.35 1.64
C LEU A 199 -7.16 -1.65 2.45
N ASN A 200 -8.26 -2.33 2.77
CA ASN A 200 -8.29 -3.49 3.65
C ASN A 200 -9.44 -4.47 3.32
N ALA A 201 -9.64 -4.81 2.04
CA ALA A 201 -10.73 -5.70 1.65
C ALA A 201 -10.47 -7.17 2.04
N TYR A 202 -11.52 -7.97 2.21
CA TYR A 202 -11.41 -9.40 2.55
C TYR A 202 -11.76 -10.32 1.38
N GLY A 203 -11.07 -11.45 1.30
CA GLY A 203 -11.25 -12.45 0.23
C GLY A 203 -12.52 -13.32 0.37
N GLU A 204 -13.67 -12.72 0.67
CA GLU A 204 -14.93 -13.46 0.84
C GLU A 204 -15.27 -14.27 -0.42
N GLY A 205 -15.54 -15.57 -0.23
CA GLY A 205 -15.83 -16.51 -1.31
C GLY A 205 -14.62 -17.02 -2.10
N GLY A 206 -13.40 -16.62 -1.71
CA GLY A 206 -12.15 -17.19 -2.24
C GLY A 206 -11.74 -16.65 -3.61
N ALA A 207 -10.61 -17.17 -4.12
CA ALA A 207 -10.04 -16.73 -5.38
C ALA A 207 -10.92 -17.02 -6.61
N PRO A 208 -11.64 -18.17 -6.72
CA PRO A 208 -12.46 -18.47 -7.89
C PRO A 208 -13.61 -17.47 -8.04
N LEU A 209 -14.28 -17.12 -6.93
CA LEU A 209 -15.35 -16.13 -6.96
C LEU A 209 -14.84 -14.74 -7.38
N PHE A 210 -13.63 -14.38 -6.97
CA PHE A 210 -12.98 -13.14 -7.42
C PHE A 210 -12.62 -13.17 -8.92
N GLU A 211 -12.20 -14.32 -9.45
CA GLU A 211 -11.81 -14.51 -10.85
C GLU A 211 -13.03 -14.48 -11.79
N GLU A 212 -14.11 -15.16 -11.43
CA GLU A 212 -15.24 -15.42 -12.33
C GLU A 212 -16.31 -14.31 -12.33
N ARG A 213 -16.61 -13.72 -11.16
CA ARG A 213 -17.73 -12.78 -11.00
C ARG A 213 -17.57 -11.55 -11.89
N GLN A 214 -18.64 -11.06 -12.53
CA GLN A 214 -18.59 -9.88 -13.41
C GLN A 214 -19.17 -8.60 -12.82
N ASP A 215 -19.96 -8.70 -11.75
CA ASP A 215 -20.66 -7.58 -11.11
C ASP A 215 -20.26 -7.46 -9.62
N THR A 216 -21.02 -6.67 -8.87
CA THR A 216 -20.84 -6.45 -7.43
C THR A 216 -22.00 -6.97 -6.58
N GLU A 217 -22.95 -7.68 -7.19
CA GLU A 217 -24.18 -8.10 -6.53
C GLU A 217 -23.93 -9.20 -5.49
N GLY A 218 -24.62 -9.10 -4.36
CA GLY A 218 -24.54 -10.07 -3.26
C GLY A 218 -23.22 -10.09 -2.49
N LEU A 219 -22.30 -9.15 -2.75
CA LEU A 219 -21.08 -9.00 -1.97
C LEU A 219 -21.26 -8.00 -0.83
N GLN A 220 -20.63 -8.31 0.31
CA GLN A 220 -20.49 -7.33 1.37
C GLN A 220 -19.61 -6.17 0.90
N GLU A 221 -19.76 -5.03 1.57
CA GLU A 221 -19.01 -3.83 1.20
C GLU A 221 -17.49 -4.06 1.29
N GLY A 222 -17.05 -4.75 2.34
CA GLY A 222 -15.66 -5.10 2.63
C GLY A 222 -15.04 -6.17 1.73
N SER A 223 -15.82 -6.85 0.87
CA SER A 223 -15.28 -7.94 0.04
C SER A 223 -14.32 -7.41 -1.05
N ALA A 224 -13.25 -8.15 -1.32
CA ALA A 224 -12.31 -7.90 -2.40
C ALA A 224 -13.00 -8.04 -3.76
N ARG A 225 -12.67 -7.15 -4.71
CA ARG A 225 -13.22 -7.14 -6.08
C ARG A 225 -12.15 -6.69 -7.05
N ARG A 226 -12.24 -7.07 -8.32
CA ARG A 226 -11.34 -6.55 -9.36
C ARG A 226 -11.48 -5.03 -9.46
N GLY A 227 -10.34 -4.33 -9.48
CA GLY A 227 -10.24 -2.87 -9.31
C GLY A 227 -10.03 -2.40 -7.86
N GLY A 228 -10.19 -3.31 -6.88
CA GLY A 228 -9.75 -3.12 -5.51
C GLY A 228 -8.23 -3.23 -5.38
N TYR A 229 -7.67 -2.63 -4.34
CA TYR A 229 -6.22 -2.51 -4.19
C TYR A 229 -5.58 -3.66 -3.40
N LEU A 230 -6.09 -3.94 -2.21
CA LEU A 230 -5.55 -4.96 -1.30
C LEU A 230 -6.58 -6.03 -0.97
N VAL A 231 -6.11 -7.25 -0.71
CA VAL A 231 -6.88 -8.29 -0.01
C VAL A 231 -6.14 -8.74 1.24
N HIS A 232 -6.83 -8.77 2.37
CA HIS A 232 -6.29 -9.15 3.67
C HIS A 232 -6.85 -10.52 4.09
N PHE A 233 -5.96 -11.44 4.48
CA PHE A 233 -6.33 -12.77 4.97
C PHE A 233 -6.44 -12.83 6.50
N ALA A 234 -6.87 -11.73 7.14
CA ALA A 234 -7.03 -11.64 8.58
C ALA A 234 -7.90 -12.78 9.11
N ARG A 235 -7.44 -13.43 10.18
CA ARG A 235 -8.17 -14.52 10.86
C ARG A 235 -8.57 -15.71 9.96
N HIS A 236 -7.96 -15.84 8.78
CA HIS A 236 -8.22 -16.97 7.88
C HIS A 236 -7.55 -18.25 8.41
N GLY A 237 -8.34 -19.29 8.72
CA GLY A 237 -7.84 -20.53 9.33
C GLY A 237 -6.79 -21.27 8.47
N HIS A 238 -6.94 -21.22 7.14
CA HIS A 238 -6.03 -21.84 6.17
C HIS A 238 -5.29 -20.78 5.32
N LYS A 239 -4.80 -19.73 5.97
CA LYS A 239 -4.19 -18.55 5.34
C LYS A 239 -3.14 -18.87 4.27
N GLY A 240 -2.26 -19.83 4.53
CA GLY A 240 -1.21 -20.21 3.57
C GLY A 240 -1.75 -20.80 2.27
N GLU A 241 -2.84 -21.57 2.33
CA GLU A 241 -3.50 -22.13 1.15
C GLU A 241 -4.23 -21.03 0.36
N ALA A 242 -4.97 -20.18 1.07
CA ALA A 242 -5.67 -19.05 0.45
C ALA A 242 -4.69 -18.10 -0.26
N ILE A 243 -3.57 -17.73 0.36
CA ILE A 243 -2.57 -16.87 -0.28
C ILE A 243 -2.01 -17.52 -1.55
N ARG A 244 -1.70 -18.82 -1.53
CA ARG A 244 -1.20 -19.55 -2.72
C ARG A 244 -2.23 -19.56 -3.83
N GLU A 245 -3.49 -19.83 -3.51
CA GLU A 245 -4.59 -19.85 -4.46
C GLU A 245 -4.80 -18.47 -5.10
N TRP A 246 -4.87 -17.41 -4.29
CA TRP A 246 -5.02 -16.03 -4.78
C TRP A 246 -3.82 -15.58 -5.61
N THR A 247 -2.59 -15.90 -5.18
CA THR A 247 -1.38 -15.57 -5.94
C THR A 247 -1.37 -16.28 -7.30
N GLY A 248 -1.72 -17.57 -7.32
CA GLY A 248 -1.83 -18.35 -8.56
C GLY A 248 -2.91 -17.81 -9.49
N MET A 249 -4.07 -17.43 -8.96
CA MET A 249 -5.16 -16.80 -9.70
C MET A 249 -4.74 -15.44 -10.29
N LEU A 250 -4.14 -14.56 -9.49
CA LEU A 250 -3.65 -13.25 -9.97
C LEU A 250 -2.62 -13.38 -11.09
N GLY A 251 -1.78 -14.43 -11.05
CA GLY A 251 -0.84 -14.74 -12.13
C GLY A 251 -1.52 -15.08 -13.46
N ARG A 252 -2.78 -15.55 -13.45
CA ARG A 252 -3.56 -15.91 -14.65
C ARG A 252 -4.56 -14.83 -15.08
N LEU A 253 -5.10 -14.07 -14.12
CA LEU A 253 -6.21 -13.12 -14.32
C LEU A 253 -5.91 -11.99 -15.34
N GLY A 254 -4.63 -11.76 -15.63
CA GLY A 254 -4.21 -10.70 -16.55
C GLY A 254 -4.31 -9.30 -15.93
N ASP A 255 -4.42 -8.27 -16.76
CA ASP A 255 -4.52 -6.89 -16.32
C ASP A 255 -5.96 -6.39 -16.49
N VAL A 256 -6.62 -6.14 -15.36
CA VAL A 256 -8.05 -5.77 -15.32
C VAL A 256 -8.34 -4.46 -16.05
N TRP A 257 -7.38 -3.53 -16.12
CA TRP A 257 -7.54 -2.26 -16.82
C TRP A 257 -7.37 -2.43 -18.33
N LYS A 258 -6.37 -3.20 -18.76
CA LYS A 258 -6.18 -3.58 -20.16
C LYS A 258 -7.39 -4.32 -20.72
N GLU A 259 -7.96 -5.23 -19.95
CA GLU A 259 -9.09 -6.07 -20.34
C GLU A 259 -10.44 -5.40 -20.11
N LYS A 260 -10.47 -4.22 -19.47
CA LYS A 260 -11.69 -3.51 -19.08
C LYS A 260 -12.63 -4.36 -18.20
N LYS A 261 -12.05 -5.23 -17.36
CA LYS A 261 -12.75 -6.12 -16.42
C LYS A 261 -12.68 -5.58 -14.99
N VAL A 262 -13.23 -4.39 -14.79
CA VAL A 262 -13.20 -3.67 -13.50
C VAL A 262 -14.64 -3.52 -12.95
N PRO A 263 -15.16 -4.50 -12.19
CA PRO A 263 -16.50 -4.44 -11.60
C PRO A 263 -16.65 -3.30 -10.58
N ARG A 264 -15.55 -2.86 -9.94
CA ARG A 264 -15.56 -1.73 -9.00
C ARG A 264 -14.37 -0.81 -9.24
N ASP A 265 -14.63 0.37 -9.76
CA ASP A 265 -13.68 1.49 -9.72
C ASP A 265 -14.04 2.43 -8.55
N VAL A 266 -13.20 2.45 -7.51
CA VAL A 266 -13.40 3.31 -6.35
C VAL A 266 -12.93 4.76 -6.56
N SER A 267 -12.38 5.11 -7.72
CA SER A 267 -11.84 6.46 -7.98
C SER A 267 -12.86 7.58 -7.79
N PRO A 268 -14.08 7.50 -8.36
CA PRO A 268 -15.06 8.57 -8.18
C PRO A 268 -15.45 8.76 -6.72
N GLY A 269 -15.54 7.67 -5.95
CA GLY A 269 -15.85 7.71 -4.52
C GLY A 269 -14.72 8.30 -3.67
N ILE A 270 -13.46 8.11 -4.06
CA ILE A 270 -12.31 8.74 -3.39
C ILE A 270 -12.26 10.23 -3.71
N GLU A 271 -12.49 10.60 -4.97
CA GLU A 271 -12.57 12.00 -5.41
C GLU A 271 -13.66 12.75 -4.67
N ALA A 272 -14.87 12.21 -4.64
CA ALA A 272 -15.98 12.79 -3.89
C ALA A 272 -15.69 12.91 -2.40
N PHE A 273 -15.03 11.91 -1.79
CA PHE A 273 -14.65 11.93 -0.38
C PHE A 273 -13.73 13.12 -0.06
N TRP A 274 -12.66 13.31 -0.84
CA TRP A 274 -11.74 14.42 -0.63
C TRP A 274 -12.35 15.77 -0.99
N ALA A 275 -13.15 15.85 -2.06
CA ALA A 275 -13.86 17.07 -2.44
C ALA A 275 -14.83 17.56 -1.35
N ASN A 276 -15.57 16.64 -0.71
CA ASN A 276 -16.47 16.98 0.40
C ASN A 276 -15.72 17.53 1.62
N LEU A 277 -14.47 17.12 1.81
CA LEU A 277 -13.58 17.66 2.84
C LEU A 277 -12.90 18.98 2.43
N GLY A 278 -13.22 19.53 1.25
CA GLY A 278 -12.67 20.79 0.75
C GLY A 278 -11.37 20.67 -0.03
N TYR A 279 -10.94 19.45 -0.36
CA TYR A 279 -9.76 19.23 -1.19
C TYR A 279 -10.17 19.26 -2.67
N ALA A 280 -9.85 20.34 -3.37
CA ALA A 280 -10.02 20.42 -4.82
C ALA A 280 -8.90 19.65 -5.54
N ARG A 281 -9.23 19.09 -6.71
CA ARG A 281 -8.24 18.72 -7.72
C ARG A 281 -8.09 19.85 -8.72
#